data_AF-A0A847N657-F1
#
_entry.id   AF-A0A847N657-F1
#
_cell.length_a   1.000
_cell.length_b   1.000
_cell.length_c   1.000
_cell.angle_alpha   90.00
_cell.angle_beta   90.00
_cell.angle_gamma   90.00
#
_symmetry.space_group_name_H-M   'P 1'
#
loop_
_entity.id
_entity.type
_entity.pdbx_description
1 polymer ?
#
loop_
_entity_poly.entity_id
_entity_poly.type
_entity_poly.pdbx_seq_one_letter_code
_entity_poly.pdbx_strand_id
1 'polypeptide(L)'
;MKAFKKNPVLSLVIGILMIVASIIFILEVQEIFTIKNFEIGKLISGVVVLGLSYILVFPEFKKRKGNVKFIYFLELAVFIVVGVLGFILPSFGINPVKGYFDTTNWIAIILLVHGLVSLCVSYMSTKPNGLNYVLYLVLYGLGAYLLGSNTISLNVVNWTIITIIAVIGLYLFIIGLMNLKKR
;
A
#
# COMPACT_ATOMS: atom_id res chain seq x y z
N MET A 1 -5.59 -12.99 1.60
CA MET A 1 -6.67 -13.52 0.71
C MET A 1 -7.82 -14.23 1.43
N LYS A 2 -7.64 -15.23 2.32
CA LYS A 2 -8.79 -15.84 3.06
C LYS A 2 -9.54 -14.88 4.01
N ALA A 3 -8.88 -13.82 4.49
CA ALA A 3 -9.48 -12.84 5.40
C ALA A 3 -10.60 -12.01 4.77
N PHE A 4 -10.44 -11.56 3.52
CA PHE A 4 -11.44 -10.75 2.81
C PHE A 4 -12.68 -11.55 2.38
N LYS A 5 -12.53 -12.86 2.13
CA LYS A 5 -13.67 -13.77 1.97
C LYS A 5 -14.51 -13.90 3.25
N LYS A 6 -13.92 -13.67 4.43
CA LYS A 6 -14.58 -13.86 5.73
C LYS A 6 -15.30 -12.60 6.22
N ASN A 7 -14.92 -11.42 5.73
CA ASN A 7 -15.50 -10.14 6.12
C ASN A 7 -15.76 -9.25 4.88
N PRO A 8 -16.88 -9.47 4.17
CA PRO A 8 -17.17 -8.79 2.89
C PRO A 8 -17.35 -7.28 3.05
N VAL A 9 -17.83 -6.83 4.21
CA VAL A 9 -17.98 -5.40 4.56
C VAL A 9 -16.62 -4.71 4.60
N LEU A 10 -15.61 -5.33 5.21
CA LEU A 10 -14.26 -4.76 5.30
C LEU A 10 -13.61 -4.62 3.91
N SER A 11 -13.77 -5.61 3.03
CA SER A 11 -13.29 -5.50 1.64
C SER A 11 -14.00 -4.40 0.85
N LEU A 12 -15.30 -4.21 1.07
CA LEU A 12 -16.06 -3.13 0.44
C LEU A 12 -15.58 -1.77 0.90
N VAL A 13 -15.43 -1.56 2.22
CA VAL A 13 -14.95 -0.30 2.78
C VAL A 13 -13.55 0.02 2.27
N ILE A 14 -12.62 -0.93 2.29
CA ILE A 14 -11.26 -0.73 1.78
C ILE A 14 -11.26 -0.49 0.27
N GLY A 15 -12.08 -1.22 -0.49
CA GLY A 15 -12.21 -1.04 -1.94
C GLY A 15 -12.73 0.36 -2.29
N ILE A 16 -13.77 0.83 -1.59
CA ILE A 16 -14.31 2.19 -1.75
C ILE A 16 -13.25 3.23 -1.38
N LEU A 17 -12.54 3.06 -0.26
CA LEU A 17 -11.47 3.98 0.15
C LEU A 17 -10.34 4.06 -0.88
N MET A 18 -9.96 2.92 -1.48
CA MET A 18 -8.95 2.86 -2.55
C MET A 18 -9.44 3.57 -3.82
N ILE A 19 -10.70 3.35 -4.23
CA ILE A 19 -11.29 4.01 -5.40
C ILE A 19 -11.34 5.53 -5.15
N VAL A 20 -11.83 5.96 -3.99
CA VAL A 20 -11.86 7.38 -3.60
C VAL A 20 -10.45 7.96 -3.57
N ALA A 21 -9.47 7.26 -3.02
CA ALA A 21 -8.08 7.68 -3.04
C ALA A 21 -7.55 7.83 -4.48
N SER A 22 -7.84 6.88 -5.38
CA SER A 22 -7.44 6.98 -6.79
C SER A 22 -8.03 8.20 -7.49
N ILE A 23 -9.31 8.52 -7.23
CA ILE A 23 -9.99 9.71 -7.78
C ILE A 23 -9.36 10.99 -7.24
N ILE A 24 -9.01 11.03 -5.95
CA ILE A 24 -8.38 12.21 -5.32
C ILE A 24 -6.96 12.43 -5.84
N PHE A 25 -6.22 11.35 -6.15
CA PHE A 25 -4.93 11.44 -6.82
C PHE A 25 -5.04 11.87 -8.29
N ILE A 26 -6.07 11.43 -9.03
CA ILE A 26 -6.33 11.85 -10.42
C ILE A 26 -6.63 13.34 -10.52
N LEU A 27 -7.43 13.84 -9.60
CA LEU A 27 -7.91 15.22 -9.65
C LEU A 27 -6.92 16.23 -9.03
N GLU A 28 -5.72 15.79 -8.62
CA GLU A 28 -4.69 16.61 -7.95
C GLU A 28 -5.26 17.47 -6.80
N VAL A 29 -6.32 16.99 -6.14
CA VAL A 29 -7.10 17.78 -5.15
C VAL A 29 -6.36 17.97 -3.83
N GLN A 30 -5.09 17.56 -3.77
CA GLN A 30 -4.27 17.63 -2.57
C GLN A 30 -4.12 19.06 -2.05
N GLU A 31 -4.15 20.05 -2.94
CA GLU A 31 -4.03 21.48 -2.57
C GLU A 31 -5.37 22.15 -2.24
N ILE A 32 -6.52 21.56 -2.61
CA ILE A 32 -7.82 22.25 -2.56
C ILE A 32 -8.53 22.08 -1.21
N PHE A 33 -8.18 21.03 -0.44
CA PHE A 33 -8.84 20.70 0.83
C PHE A 33 -7.90 20.86 2.03
N THR A 34 -7.53 22.10 2.35
CA THR A 34 -6.94 22.44 3.67
C THR A 34 -7.97 23.19 4.50
N ILE A 35 -8.52 22.56 5.55
CA ILE A 35 -9.48 23.20 6.46
C ILE A 35 -8.80 23.38 7.82
N LYS A 36 -8.51 24.62 8.24
CA LYS A 36 -7.94 24.94 9.57
C LYS A 36 -6.78 24.00 10.00
N ASN A 37 -5.70 23.97 9.20
CA ASN A 37 -4.51 23.12 9.42
C ASN A 37 -4.74 21.60 9.27
N PHE A 38 -5.94 21.18 8.86
CA PHE A 38 -6.19 19.81 8.46
C PHE A 38 -5.86 19.61 6.99
N GLU A 39 -4.80 18.85 6.70
CA GLU A 39 -4.38 18.53 5.34
C GLU A 39 -4.96 17.17 4.92
N ILE A 40 -6.11 17.20 4.23
CA ILE A 40 -6.80 15.99 3.77
C ILE A 40 -5.90 15.11 2.88
N GLY A 41 -5.06 15.72 2.05
CA GLY A 41 -4.12 15.00 1.18
C GLY A 41 -3.14 14.12 1.96
N LYS A 42 -2.61 14.61 3.09
CA LYS A 42 -1.72 13.83 3.97
C LYS A 42 -2.47 12.71 4.68
N LEU A 43 -3.69 12.95 5.15
CA LEU A 43 -4.51 11.89 5.76
C LEU A 43 -4.75 10.74 4.79
N ILE A 44 -5.18 11.05 3.56
CA ILE A 44 -5.44 10.05 2.52
C ILE A 44 -4.16 9.29 2.17
N SER A 45 -3.04 10.00 2.05
CA SER A 45 -1.74 9.37 1.80
C SER A 45 -1.37 8.37 2.89
N GLY A 46 -1.59 8.71 4.16
CA GLY A 46 -1.41 7.79 5.28
C GLY A 46 -2.31 6.55 5.18
N VAL A 47 -3.58 6.75 4.83
CA VAL A 47 -4.53 5.64 4.61
C VAL A 47 -4.09 4.73 3.47
N VAL A 48 -3.57 5.29 2.37
CA VAL A 48 -3.06 4.50 1.23
C VAL A 48 -1.82 3.69 1.62
N VAL A 49 -0.85 4.30 2.31
CA VAL A 49 0.37 3.63 2.80
C VAL A 49 0.01 2.48 3.76
N LEU A 50 -0.89 2.73 4.71
CA LEU A 50 -1.37 1.69 5.63
C LEU A 50 -2.21 0.62 4.93
N GLY A 51 -3.05 1.01 3.97
CA GLY A 51 -3.86 0.09 3.18
C GLY A 51 -3.02 -0.86 2.35
N LEU A 52 -2.00 -0.34 1.66
CA LEU A 52 -1.05 -1.13 0.88
C LEU A 52 -0.23 -2.07 1.75
N SER A 53 0.33 -1.59 2.86
CA SER A 53 1.07 -2.44 3.79
C SER A 53 0.18 -3.54 4.39
N TYR A 54 -1.08 -3.23 4.69
CA TYR A 54 -2.05 -4.24 5.13
C TYR A 54 -2.40 -5.25 4.04
N ILE A 55 -2.51 -4.86 2.77
CA ILE A 55 -2.86 -5.79 1.68
C ILE A 55 -1.68 -6.69 1.31
N LEU A 56 -0.47 -6.15 1.29
CA LEU A 56 0.73 -6.85 0.83
C LEU A 56 1.40 -7.64 1.97
N VAL A 57 1.71 -6.97 3.07
CA VAL A 57 2.56 -7.51 4.14
C VAL A 57 1.78 -8.39 5.12
N PHE A 58 0.59 -7.95 5.54
CA PHE A 58 -0.19 -8.65 6.57
C PHE A 58 -0.58 -10.10 6.20
N PRO A 59 -0.97 -10.43 4.95
CA PRO A 59 -1.29 -11.80 4.60
C PRO A 59 -0.09 -12.74 4.71
N GLU A 60 1.12 -12.27 4.37
CA GLU A 60 2.34 -13.08 4.53
C GLU A 60 2.71 -13.21 6.00
N PHE A 61 2.65 -12.13 6.79
CA PHE A 61 2.79 -12.20 8.25
C PHE A 61 1.90 -13.26 8.89
N LYS A 62 0.62 -13.34 8.48
CA LYS A 62 -0.33 -14.30 9.05
C LYS A 62 -0.05 -15.76 8.64
N LYS A 63 0.53 -15.99 7.46
CA LYS A 63 0.79 -17.35 6.94
C LYS A 63 2.09 -17.95 7.47
N ARG A 64 3.10 -17.11 7.74
CA ARG A 64 4.46 -17.57 8.07
C ARG A 64 4.62 -17.85 9.57
N LYS A 65 5.66 -18.61 9.92
CA LYS A 65 6.01 -19.00 11.30
C LYS A 65 7.50 -18.74 11.56
N GLY A 66 7.89 -18.71 12.84
CA GLY A 66 9.28 -18.54 13.27
C GLY A 66 9.89 -17.21 12.84
N ASN A 67 11.19 -17.22 12.53
CA ASN A 67 11.97 -16.01 12.21
C ASN A 67 11.43 -15.25 10.99
N VAL A 68 10.87 -15.95 10.01
CA VAL A 68 10.24 -15.33 8.83
C VAL A 68 9.03 -14.47 9.22
N LYS A 69 8.26 -14.91 10.22
CA LYS A 69 7.12 -14.12 10.74
C LYS A 69 7.60 -12.83 11.39
N PHE A 70 8.75 -12.86 12.06
CA PHE A 70 9.34 -11.68 12.71
C PHE A 70 9.81 -10.63 11.68
N ILE A 71 10.36 -11.06 10.54
CA ILE A 71 10.73 -10.14 9.45
C ILE A 71 9.51 -9.38 8.94
N TYR A 72 8.42 -10.08 8.62
CA TYR A 72 7.17 -9.43 8.17
C TYR A 72 6.51 -8.59 9.28
N PHE A 73 6.72 -8.93 10.55
CA PHE A 73 6.27 -8.10 11.67
C PHE A 73 7.02 -6.77 11.72
N LEU A 74 8.35 -6.80 11.59
CA LEU A 74 9.17 -5.59 11.53
C LEU A 74 8.80 -4.72 10.34
N GLU A 75 8.65 -5.32 9.16
CA GLU A 75 8.21 -4.62 7.95
C GLU A 75 6.86 -3.90 8.17
N LEU A 76 5.88 -4.61 8.72
CA LEU A 76 4.57 -4.04 9.01
C LEU A 76 4.61 -2.97 10.10
N ALA A 77 5.44 -3.14 11.13
CA ALA A 77 5.63 -2.14 12.18
C ALA A 77 6.26 -0.85 11.62
N VAL A 78 7.28 -0.97 10.78
CA VAL A 78 7.92 0.18 10.13
C VAL A 78 6.90 0.95 9.27
N PHE A 79 6.12 0.26 8.44
CA PHE A 79 5.11 0.94 7.60
C PHE A 79 3.97 1.56 8.41
N ILE A 80 3.59 0.96 9.54
CA ILE A 80 2.64 1.60 10.47
C ILE A 80 3.24 2.88 11.05
N VAL A 81 4.46 2.81 11.57
CA VAL A 81 5.13 3.97 12.16
C VAL A 81 5.27 5.09 11.13
N VAL A 82 5.67 4.77 9.91
CA VAL A 82 5.78 5.74 8.81
C VAL A 82 4.41 6.30 8.41
N GLY A 83 3.40 5.45 8.25
CA GLY A 83 2.04 5.91 7.91
C GLY A 83 1.46 6.85 8.95
N VAL A 84 1.70 6.57 10.24
CA VAL A 84 1.20 7.39 11.34
C VAL A 84 2.02 8.67 11.51
N LEU A 85 3.35 8.56 11.66
CA LEU A 85 4.22 9.71 11.97
C LEU A 85 4.47 10.60 10.75
N GLY A 86 4.52 10.01 9.54
CA GLY A 86 4.85 10.71 8.31
C GLY A 86 3.64 11.33 7.58
N PHE A 87 2.43 10.82 7.83
CA PHE A 87 1.25 11.25 7.08
C PHE A 87 0.04 11.59 7.98
N ILE A 88 -0.37 10.68 8.87
CA ILE A 88 -1.57 10.90 9.69
C ILE A 88 -1.37 12.02 10.71
N LEU A 89 -0.31 12.02 11.53
CA LEU A 89 -0.08 13.09 12.49
C LEU A 89 0.14 14.45 11.82
N PRO A 90 0.94 14.55 10.73
CA PRO A 90 1.06 15.78 9.95
C PRO A 90 -0.27 16.30 9.41
N SER A 91 -1.23 15.41 9.10
CA SER A 91 -2.56 15.85 8.66
C SER A 91 -3.32 16.65 9.73
N PHE A 92 -2.97 16.53 11.01
CA PHE A 92 -3.52 17.33 12.12
C PHE A 92 -2.62 18.49 12.54
N GLY A 93 -1.59 18.82 11.74
CA GLY A 93 -0.62 19.87 12.08
C GLY A 93 0.44 19.45 13.11
N ILE A 94 0.48 18.18 13.51
CA ILE A 94 1.51 17.64 14.40
C ILE A 94 2.64 17.08 13.53
N ASN A 95 3.79 17.76 13.48
CA ASN A 95 4.93 17.34 12.66
C ASN A 95 6.06 16.77 13.54
N PRO A 96 5.95 15.50 13.99
CA PRO A 96 6.96 14.89 14.87
C PRO A 96 8.28 14.61 14.16
N VAL A 97 8.27 14.53 12.82
CA VAL A 97 9.45 14.25 12.00
C VAL A 97 9.61 15.38 10.99
N LYS A 98 10.81 15.98 10.94
CA LYS A 98 11.18 16.94 9.90
C LYS A 98 11.70 16.17 8.70
N GLY A 99 11.00 16.25 7.56
CA GLY A 99 11.43 15.58 6.33
C GLY A 99 10.38 15.66 5.22
N TYR A 100 10.82 15.42 3.99
CA TYR A 100 9.93 15.36 2.82
C TYR A 100 9.30 13.95 2.75
N PHE A 101 8.07 13.82 3.23
CA PHE A 101 7.29 12.58 3.12
C PHE A 101 6.42 12.64 1.87
N ASP A 102 6.98 12.18 0.76
CA ASP A 102 6.22 12.01 -0.48
C ASP A 102 5.57 10.62 -0.51
N THR A 103 4.26 10.60 -0.70
CA THR A 103 3.44 9.40 -0.78
C THR A 103 3.91 8.46 -1.87
N THR A 104 4.29 9.01 -3.03
CA THR A 104 4.77 8.23 -4.17
C THR A 104 6.04 7.46 -3.82
N ASN A 105 7.00 8.12 -3.17
CA ASN A 105 8.23 7.49 -2.71
C ASN A 105 7.95 6.40 -1.68
N TRP A 106 7.03 6.62 -0.74
CA TRP A 106 6.71 5.61 0.27
C TRP A 106 5.94 4.41 -0.27
N ILE A 107 5.06 4.60 -1.26
CA ILE A 107 4.44 3.50 -2.01
C ILE A 107 5.53 2.67 -2.71
N ALA A 108 6.47 3.35 -3.38
CA ALA A 108 7.57 2.69 -4.07
C ALA A 108 8.47 1.90 -3.11
N ILE A 109 8.79 2.49 -1.94
CA ILE A 109 9.55 1.82 -0.87
C ILE A 109 8.80 0.58 -0.37
N ILE A 110 7.49 0.65 -0.15
CA ILE A 110 6.71 -0.53 0.26
C ILE A 110 6.83 -1.65 -0.76
N LEU A 111 6.63 -1.35 -2.05
CA LEU A 111 6.71 -2.36 -3.11
C LEU A 111 8.12 -2.96 -3.22
N LEU A 112 9.14 -2.12 -3.13
CA LEU A 112 10.54 -2.54 -3.21
C LEU A 112 10.93 -3.42 -2.02
N VAL A 113 10.70 -2.94 -0.80
CA VAL A 113 11.05 -3.67 0.43
C VAL A 113 10.26 -4.97 0.51
N HIS A 114 8.95 -4.93 0.26
CA HIS A 114 8.11 -6.13 0.31
C HIS A 114 8.49 -7.15 -0.76
N GLY A 115 8.77 -6.69 -1.98
CA GLY A 115 9.26 -7.53 -3.07
C GLY A 115 10.58 -8.21 -2.71
N LEU A 116 11.55 -7.45 -2.18
CA LEU A 116 12.86 -7.97 -1.80
C LEU A 116 12.77 -8.97 -0.63
N VAL A 117 12.04 -8.62 0.43
CA VAL A 117 11.81 -9.52 1.58
C VAL A 117 11.16 -10.81 1.12
N SER A 118 10.12 -10.71 0.28
CA SER A 118 9.38 -11.88 -0.19
C SER A 118 10.18 -12.74 -1.17
N LEU A 119 11.04 -12.15 -2.01
CA LEU A 119 12.02 -12.89 -2.82
C LEU A 119 13.01 -13.66 -1.95
N CYS A 120 13.59 -13.00 -0.95
CA CYS A 120 14.56 -13.60 -0.04
C CYS A 120 13.94 -14.78 0.74
N VAL A 121 12.74 -14.57 1.29
CA VAL A 121 11.96 -15.60 1.99
C VAL A 121 11.57 -16.75 1.05
N SER A 122 11.19 -16.45 -0.19
CA SER A 122 10.83 -17.48 -1.18
C SER A 122 12.05 -18.31 -1.61
N TYR A 123 13.21 -17.69 -1.76
CA TYR A 123 14.47 -18.37 -2.09
C TYR A 123 14.93 -19.30 -0.97
N MET A 124 14.80 -18.87 0.29
CA MET A 124 15.10 -19.71 1.46
C MET A 124 14.06 -20.83 1.72
N SER A 125 12.98 -20.89 0.93
CA SER A 125 11.96 -21.92 1.08
C SER A 125 12.33 -23.20 0.32
N THR A 126 12.12 -24.35 0.95
CA THR A 126 12.39 -25.68 0.36
C THR A 126 11.57 -26.03 -0.88
N LYS A 127 10.46 -25.31 -1.14
CA LYS A 127 9.64 -25.46 -2.36
C LYS A 127 9.18 -24.08 -2.86
N PRO A 128 10.01 -23.36 -3.63
CA PRO A 128 9.62 -22.07 -4.18
C PRO A 128 8.48 -22.25 -5.19
N ASN A 129 7.39 -21.50 -5.03
CA ASN A 129 6.37 -21.40 -6.05
C ASN A 129 6.84 -20.37 -7.10
N GLY A 130 7.22 -20.84 -8.29
CA GLY A 130 7.80 -20.01 -9.35
C GLY A 130 6.92 -18.82 -9.73
N LEU A 131 5.59 -18.96 -9.69
CA LEU A 131 4.67 -17.85 -9.99
C LEU A 131 4.75 -16.74 -8.93
N ASN A 132 4.81 -17.11 -7.65
CA ASN A 132 4.97 -16.13 -6.57
C ASN A 132 6.33 -15.43 -6.66
N TYR A 133 7.38 -16.17 -7.02
CA TYR A 133 8.72 -15.62 -7.20
C TYR A 133 8.73 -14.54 -8.30
N VAL A 134 8.15 -14.84 -9.48
CA VAL A 134 8.02 -13.86 -10.57
C VAL A 134 7.20 -12.65 -10.14
N LEU A 135 6.09 -12.84 -9.43
CA LEU A 135 5.30 -11.72 -8.90
C LEU A 135 6.10 -10.83 -7.94
N TYR A 136 6.89 -11.40 -7.04
CA TYR A 136 7.74 -10.62 -6.14
C TYR A 136 8.87 -9.90 -6.87
N LEU A 137 9.38 -10.49 -7.96
CA LEU A 137 10.36 -9.86 -8.84
C LEU A 137 9.77 -8.66 -9.59
N VAL A 138 8.54 -8.79 -10.08
CA VAL A 138 7.78 -7.68 -10.68
C VAL A 138 7.50 -6.58 -9.65
N LEU A 139 7.08 -6.94 -8.43
CA LEU A 139 6.86 -5.98 -7.33
C LEU A 139 8.14 -5.21 -6.98
N TYR A 140 9.27 -5.92 -6.88
CA TYR A 140 10.57 -5.31 -6.63
C TYR A 140 10.97 -4.37 -7.77
N GLY A 141 10.85 -4.82 -9.02
CA GLY A 141 11.15 -4.03 -10.21
C GLY A 141 10.27 -2.78 -10.32
N LEU A 142 8.97 -2.89 -10.02
CA LEU A 142 8.06 -1.75 -9.97
C LEU A 142 8.44 -0.75 -8.87
N GLY A 143 8.76 -1.24 -7.66
CA GLY A 143 9.23 -0.36 -6.58
C GLY A 143 10.53 0.37 -6.95
N ALA A 144 11.49 -0.34 -7.54
CA ALA A 144 12.74 0.24 -8.03
C ALA A 144 12.53 1.24 -9.17
N TYR A 145 11.63 0.92 -10.12
CA TYR A 145 11.24 1.83 -11.19
C TYR A 145 10.60 3.10 -10.65
N LEU A 146 9.65 2.99 -9.72
CA LEU A 146 8.98 4.15 -9.12
C LEU A 146 9.97 5.02 -8.32
N LEU A 147 10.91 4.44 -7.57
CA LEU A 147 11.97 5.21 -6.89
C LEU A 147 12.95 5.88 -7.86
N GLY A 148 13.32 5.17 -8.93
CA GLY A 148 14.22 5.69 -9.99
C GLY A 148 13.54 6.71 -10.90
N SER A 149 12.21 6.70 -10.96
CA SER A 149 11.41 7.55 -11.83
C SER A 149 11.36 9.03 -11.42
N ASN A 150 12.06 9.45 -10.35
CA ASN A 150 12.43 10.86 -10.18
C ASN A 150 13.29 11.39 -11.36
N THR A 151 13.79 10.49 -12.23
CA THR A 151 14.45 10.81 -13.50
C THR A 151 13.52 10.79 -14.72
N ILE A 152 12.26 10.38 -14.57
CA ILE A 152 11.22 10.24 -15.60
C ILE A 152 10.06 11.20 -15.24
N SER A 153 9.23 11.61 -16.19
CA SER A 153 8.18 12.60 -15.91
C SER A 153 7.20 12.15 -14.81
N LEU A 154 7.02 12.99 -13.79
CA LEU A 154 6.13 12.79 -12.63
C LEU A 154 4.71 12.37 -13.03
N ASN A 155 4.22 12.84 -14.19
CA ASN A 155 2.92 12.44 -14.72
C ASN A 155 2.81 10.93 -14.95
N VAL A 156 3.81 10.29 -15.56
CA VAL A 156 3.75 8.84 -15.86
C VAL A 156 3.71 8.03 -14.55
N VAL A 157 4.43 8.50 -13.52
CA VAL A 157 4.50 7.88 -12.20
C VAL A 157 3.15 7.97 -11.48
N ASN A 158 2.57 9.18 -11.43
CA ASN A 158 1.26 9.40 -10.83
C ASN A 158 0.19 8.56 -11.50
N TRP A 159 0.13 8.54 -12.84
CA TRP A 159 -0.81 7.70 -13.58
C TRP A 159 -0.63 6.20 -13.29
N THR A 160 0.61 5.74 -13.13
CA THR A 160 0.89 4.34 -12.79
C THR A 160 0.39 3.98 -11.40
N ILE A 161 0.64 4.83 -10.40
CA ILE A 161 0.18 4.63 -9.02
C ILE A 161 -1.35 4.68 -8.95
N ILE A 162 -1.96 5.67 -9.61
CA ILE A 162 -3.41 5.80 -9.75
C ILE A 162 -3.99 4.50 -10.31
N THR A 163 -3.41 3.98 -11.39
CA THR A 163 -3.89 2.76 -12.05
C THR A 163 -3.80 1.55 -11.13
N ILE A 164 -2.68 1.39 -10.41
CA ILE A 164 -2.49 0.29 -9.45
C ILE A 164 -3.53 0.37 -8.32
N ILE A 165 -3.71 1.54 -7.71
CA ILE A 165 -4.67 1.76 -6.62
C ILE A 165 -6.10 1.51 -7.11
N ALA A 166 -6.46 2.03 -8.29
CA ALA A 166 -7.78 1.86 -8.89
C ALA A 166 -8.08 0.38 -9.18
N VAL A 167 -7.14 -0.36 -9.77
CA VAL A 167 -7.30 -1.79 -10.07
C VAL A 167 -7.46 -2.62 -8.78
N ILE A 168 -6.63 -2.35 -7.76
CA ILE A 168 -6.74 -3.02 -6.46
C ILE A 168 -8.08 -2.69 -5.78
N GLY A 169 -8.48 -1.42 -5.82
CA GLY A 169 -9.75 -0.94 -5.27
C GLY A 169 -10.97 -1.59 -5.92
N LEU A 170 -11.04 -1.58 -7.25
CA LEU A 170 -12.08 -2.24 -8.04
C LEU A 170 -12.15 -3.74 -7.75
N TYR A 171 -11.01 -4.41 -7.72
CA TYR A 171 -10.95 -5.84 -7.41
C TYR A 171 -11.51 -6.17 -6.01
N LEU A 172 -11.12 -5.39 -4.98
CA LEU A 172 -11.63 -5.55 -3.62
C LEU A 172 -13.13 -5.24 -3.52
N PHE A 173 -13.60 -4.22 -4.23
CA PHE A 173 -15.01 -3.85 -4.31
C PHE A 173 -15.86 -4.98 -4.93
N ILE A 174 -15.42 -5.53 -6.06
CA ILE A 174 -16.10 -6.66 -6.75
C ILE A 174 -16.14 -7.90 -5.84
N ILE A 175 -15.02 -8.25 -5.19
CA ILE A 175 -14.99 -9.38 -4.25
C ILE A 175 -15.93 -9.16 -3.05
N GLY A 176 -15.98 -7.93 -2.54
CA GLY A 176 -16.91 -7.55 -1.47
C GLY A 176 -18.35 -7.78 -1.88
N LEU A 177 -18.77 -7.28 -3.05
CA LEU A 177 -20.11 -7.46 -3.60
C LEU A 177 -20.47 -8.93 -3.84
N MET A 178 -19.57 -9.70 -4.46
CA MET A 178 -19.80 -11.12 -4.77
C MET A 178 -19.99 -11.97 -3.51
N ASN A 179 -19.30 -11.63 -2.42
CA ASN A 179 -19.42 -12.36 -1.15
C ASN A 179 -20.59 -11.88 -0.30
N LEU A 180 -21.07 -10.65 -0.49
CA LEU A 180 -22.31 -10.15 0.15
C LEU A 180 -23.55 -10.81 -0.44
N LYS A 181 -23.57 -11.06 -1.76
CA LYS A 181 -24.68 -11.72 -2.46
C LYS A 181 -24.81 -13.23 -2.17
N LYS A 182 -23.79 -13.85 -1.56
CA LYS A 182 -23.77 -15.28 -1.20
C LYS A 182 -24.20 -15.56 0.24
N ARG A 183 -24.47 -14.52 1.03
CA ARG A 183 -24.95 -14.61 2.41
C ARG A 183 -26.45 -14.32 2.44
#